data_AF-A0A6V7X0U1-F1
#
_entry.id   AF-A0A6V7X0U1-F1
#
_cell.length_a   1.000
_cell.length_b   1.000
_cell.length_c   1.000
_cell.angle_alpha   90.00
_cell.angle_beta   90.00
_cell.angle_gamma   90.00
#
_symmetry.space_group_name_H-M   'P 1'
#
loop_
_entity.id
_entity.type
_entity.pdbx_description
1 polymer ?
#
loop_
_entity_poly.entity_id
_entity_poly.type
_entity_poly.pdbx_seq_one_letter_code
_entity_poly.pdbx_strand_id
1 'polypeptide(L)'
;MKENFNPFISYIIYLVWLFIFYLNLHGLCVQFIYRYLVLNKNIKITFRRYLFMVSIALFVQTFYILDLIFFVMPYSNGGIKYFVNFNETWPFTQYEMETINVLSLLPLTLIEILAYLIIFICGFKMVRYVNLNTNLDGNLKRLNKLLTKVLFILVRLFKTFLIANLLFYQYSQKLF
;
A
#
# COMPACT_ATOMS: atom_id res chain seq x y z
N MET A 1 -21.81 -29.31 8.69
CA MET A 1 -20.56 -29.99 8.31
C MET A 1 -19.49 -28.91 8.38
N LYS A 2 -18.69 -28.88 9.46
CA LYS A 2 -17.67 -27.83 9.67
C LYS A 2 -16.53 -28.08 8.69
N GLU A 3 -16.42 -27.29 7.63
CA GLU A 3 -15.22 -27.26 6.82
C GLU A 3 -14.11 -26.64 7.66
N ASN A 4 -13.24 -27.48 8.22
CA ASN A 4 -12.02 -27.04 8.87
C ASN A 4 -11.13 -26.38 7.81
N PHE A 5 -11.24 -25.06 7.64
CA PHE A 5 -10.35 -24.30 6.77
C PHE A 5 -8.92 -24.45 7.26
N ASN A 6 -8.00 -24.78 6.36
CA ASN A 6 -6.60 -24.97 6.73
C ASN A 6 -5.99 -23.62 7.13
N PRO A 7 -5.53 -23.45 8.37
CA PRO A 7 -4.95 -22.19 8.86
C PRO A 7 -3.81 -21.65 7.99
N PHE A 8 -3.00 -22.55 7.41
CA PHE A 8 -1.91 -22.19 6.52
C PHE A 8 -2.42 -21.50 5.24
N ILE A 9 -3.55 -21.96 4.69
CA ILE A 9 -4.14 -21.38 3.47
C ILE A 9 -4.63 -19.96 3.78
N SER A 10 -5.30 -19.75 4.91
CA SER A 10 -5.74 -18.41 5.32
C SER A 10 -4.58 -17.44 5.56
N TYR A 11 -3.45 -17.92 6.08
CA TYR A 11 -2.23 -17.13 6.20
C TYR A 11 -1.66 -16.73 4.84
N ILE A 12 -1.57 -17.66 3.88
CA ILE A 12 -1.14 -17.34 2.52
C ILE A 12 -2.08 -16.31 1.88
N ILE A 13 -3.40 -16.50 2.00
CA ILE A 13 -4.39 -15.55 1.45
C ILE A 13 -4.20 -14.16 2.05
N TYR A 14 -3.97 -14.08 3.36
CA TYR A 14 -3.69 -12.81 4.04
C TYR A 14 -2.41 -12.14 3.52
N LEU A 15 -1.32 -12.90 3.37
CA LEU A 15 -0.06 -12.38 2.83
C LEU A 15 -0.20 -11.89 1.38
N VAL A 16 -0.91 -12.63 0.54
CA VAL A 16 -1.19 -12.23 -0.86
C VAL A 16 -2.03 -10.96 -0.88
N TRP A 17 -3.06 -10.88 -0.04
CA TRP A 17 -3.88 -9.69 0.09
C TRP A 17 -3.06 -8.47 0.53
N LEU A 18 -2.20 -8.64 1.55
CA LEU A 18 -1.30 -7.60 2.04
C LEU A 18 -0.30 -7.16 0.97
N PHE A 19 0.28 -8.12 0.23
CA PHE A 19 1.19 -7.85 -0.88
C PHE A 19 0.51 -7.01 -1.98
N ILE A 20 -0.70 -7.41 -2.41
CA ILE A 20 -1.48 -6.67 -3.42
C ILE A 20 -1.84 -5.27 -2.90
N PHE A 21 -2.21 -5.16 -1.63
CA PHE A 21 -2.57 -3.89 -1.02
C PHE A 21 -1.41 -2.90 -1.10
N TYR A 22 -0.22 -3.27 -0.60
CA TYR A 22 0.95 -2.39 -0.64
C TYR A 22 1.52 -2.18 -2.04
N LEU A 23 1.39 -3.17 -2.94
CA LEU A 23 1.73 -3.00 -4.35
C LEU A 23 0.92 -1.86 -4.99
N ASN A 24 -0.35 -1.69 -4.62
CA ASN A 24 -1.16 -0.57 -5.10
C ASN A 24 -0.63 0.78 -4.57
N LEU A 25 -0.21 0.87 -3.31
CA LEU A 25 0.36 2.11 -2.74
C LEU A 25 1.67 2.50 -3.44
N HIS A 26 2.59 1.55 -3.60
CA HIS A 26 3.86 1.78 -4.29
C HIS A 26 3.66 2.03 -5.79
N GLY A 27 2.70 1.36 -6.42
CA GLY A 27 2.27 1.63 -7.78
C GLY A 27 1.79 3.07 -7.98
N LEU A 28 0.99 3.59 -7.03
CA LEU A 28 0.60 5.00 -7.03
C LEU A 28 1.81 5.92 -6.89
N CYS A 29 2.76 5.61 -6.00
CA CYS A 29 3.99 6.40 -5.88
C CYS A 29 4.75 6.48 -7.21
N VAL A 30 4.94 5.35 -7.90
CA VAL A 30 5.59 5.31 -9.22
C VAL A 30 4.82 6.14 -10.24
N GLN A 31 3.48 6.08 -10.26
CA GLN A 31 2.66 6.91 -11.14
C GLN A 31 2.84 8.41 -10.86
N PHE A 32 2.86 8.82 -9.58
CA PHE A 32 3.09 10.22 -9.19
C PHE A 32 4.48 10.71 -9.59
N ILE A 33 5.53 9.89 -9.38
CA ILE A 33 6.90 10.20 -9.79
C ILE A 33 6.98 10.32 -11.31
N TYR A 34 6.44 9.34 -12.05
CA TYR A 34 6.41 9.34 -13.51
C TYR A 34 5.77 10.63 -14.04
N ARG A 35 4.58 10.97 -13.56
CA ARG A 35 3.87 12.17 -14.02
C ARG A 35 4.58 13.46 -13.62
N TYR A 36 5.19 13.51 -12.44
CA TYR A 36 6.02 14.62 -12.02
C TYR A 36 7.22 14.83 -12.96
N LEU A 37 7.93 13.76 -13.32
CA LEU A 37 9.09 13.84 -14.23
C LEU A 37 8.68 14.27 -15.65
N VAL A 38 7.55 13.74 -16.15
CA VAL A 38 7.05 14.10 -17.48
C VAL A 38 6.52 15.54 -17.51
N LEU A 39 5.68 15.94 -16.55
CA LEU A 39 5.04 17.26 -16.56
C LEU A 39 6.00 18.36 -16.12
N ASN A 40 6.61 18.22 -14.94
CA ASN A 40 7.38 19.31 -14.32
C ASN A 40 8.83 19.38 -14.80
N LYS A 41 9.42 18.25 -15.20
CA LYS A 41 10.81 18.19 -15.66
C LYS A 41 10.94 18.02 -17.17
N ASN A 42 9.82 17.84 -17.88
CA ASN A 42 9.78 17.61 -19.32
C ASN A 42 10.70 16.45 -19.78
N ILE A 43 10.86 15.44 -18.91
CA ILE A 43 11.71 14.28 -19.21
C ILE A 43 10.89 13.28 -20.02
N LYS A 44 11.39 12.92 -21.21
CA LYS A 44 10.85 11.80 -21.99
C LYS A 44 11.25 10.48 -21.31
N ILE A 45 10.28 9.83 -20.70
CA ILE A 45 10.46 8.51 -20.07
C ILE A 45 10.09 7.45 -21.10
N THR A 46 11.07 6.59 -21.44
CA THR A 46 10.84 5.42 -22.29
C THR A 46 10.19 4.30 -21.49
N PHE A 47 9.55 3.35 -22.17
CA PHE A 47 8.95 2.17 -21.54
C PHE A 47 9.94 1.41 -20.64
N ARG A 48 11.20 1.26 -21.08
CA ARG A 48 12.26 0.59 -20.29
C ARG A 48 12.54 1.29 -18.96
N ARG A 49 12.58 2.63 -18.95
CA ARG A 49 12.79 3.40 -17.71
C ARG A 49 11.58 3.30 -16.77
N TYR A 50 10.38 3.27 -17.33
CA TYR A 50 9.17 3.05 -16.55
C TYR A 50 9.16 1.66 -15.91
N LEU A 51 9.47 0.63 -16.69
CA LEU A 51 9.57 -0.75 -16.19
C LEU A 51 10.63 -0.84 -15.09
N PHE A 52 11.77 -0.18 -15.23
CA PHE A 52 12.79 -0.11 -14.19
C PHE A 52 12.28 0.52 -12.88
N MET A 53 11.52 1.62 -12.94
CA MET A 53 10.90 2.21 -11.74
C MET A 53 9.91 1.25 -11.06
N VAL A 54 9.11 0.53 -11.85
CA VAL A 54 8.18 -0.49 -11.35
C VAL A 54 8.94 -1.66 -10.73
N SER A 55 10.03 -2.13 -11.35
CA SER A 55 10.86 -3.20 -10.81
C SER A 55 11.51 -2.83 -9.48
N ILE A 56 11.97 -1.58 -9.31
CA ILE A 56 12.48 -1.10 -8.01
C ILE A 56 11.38 -1.13 -6.95
N ALA A 57 10.18 -0.64 -7.29
CA ALA A 57 9.05 -0.64 -6.36
C ALA A 57 8.64 -2.07 -5.96
N LEU A 58 8.62 -3.01 -6.91
CA LEU A 58 8.38 -4.43 -6.66
C LEU A 58 9.46 -5.05 -5.77
N PHE A 59 10.73 -4.75 -6.02
CA PHE A 59 11.83 -5.24 -5.22
C PHE A 59 11.71 -4.77 -3.77
N VAL A 60 11.53 -3.46 -3.54
CA VAL A 60 11.31 -2.90 -2.20
C VAL A 60 10.09 -3.54 -1.53
N GLN A 61 9.01 -3.74 -2.27
CA GLN A 61 7.80 -4.41 -1.78
C GLN A 61 8.05 -5.85 -1.33
N THR A 62 8.85 -6.61 -2.08
CA THR A 62 9.19 -7.99 -1.71
C THR A 62 10.00 -8.01 -0.41
N PHE A 63 11.04 -7.19 -0.29
CA PHE A 63 11.82 -7.10 0.95
C PHE A 63 10.95 -6.70 2.14
N TYR A 64 10.03 -5.77 1.92
CA TYR A 64 9.09 -5.32 2.93
C TYR A 64 8.17 -6.44 3.44
N ILE A 65 7.62 -7.26 2.54
CA ILE A 65 6.75 -8.37 2.93
C ILE A 65 7.56 -9.50 3.59
N LEU A 66 8.79 -9.74 3.14
CA LEU A 66 9.68 -10.68 3.83
C LEU A 66 10.00 -10.20 5.25
N ASP A 67 10.28 -8.92 5.45
CA ASP A 67 10.53 -8.33 6.77
C ASP A 67 9.31 -8.52 7.69
N LEU A 68 8.11 -8.27 7.17
CA LEU A 68 6.85 -8.55 7.87
C LEU A 68 6.71 -10.03 8.26
N ILE A 69 6.99 -10.95 7.35
CA ILE A 69 6.87 -12.40 7.58
C ILE A 69 7.89 -12.87 8.63
N PHE A 70 9.13 -12.39 8.60
CA PHE A 70 10.19 -12.91 9.47
C PHE A 70 10.29 -12.21 10.82
N PHE A 71 9.93 -10.92 10.92
CA PHE A 71 10.18 -10.11 12.11
C PHE A 71 8.93 -9.57 12.81
N VAL A 72 7.83 -9.34 12.08
CA VAL A 72 6.60 -8.74 12.65
C VAL A 72 5.52 -9.78 12.92
N MET A 73 5.30 -10.66 11.96
CA MET A 73 4.37 -11.78 12.03
C MET A 73 5.13 -13.10 11.80
N PRO A 74 6.14 -13.40 12.64
CA PRO A 74 6.91 -14.64 12.52
C PRO A 74 5.91 -15.85 12.48
N TYR A 75 6.19 -17.10 11.98
CA TYR A 75 5.47 -18.42 12.32
C TYR A 75 6.15 -19.37 13.41
N SER A 76 5.51 -19.86 14.51
CA SER A 76 6.11 -20.20 15.87
C SER A 76 7.56 -20.69 16.02
N ASN A 77 8.26 -20.26 17.10
CA ASN A 77 9.74 -20.36 17.29
C ASN A 77 10.51 -19.57 16.24
N GLY A 78 10.19 -18.28 16.18
CA GLY A 78 10.13 -17.61 14.89
C GLY A 78 8.68 -17.51 14.40
N GLY A 79 7.66 -17.55 15.33
CA GLY A 79 6.29 -16.93 15.20
C GLY A 79 4.85 -17.37 15.61
N ILE A 80 3.81 -17.33 14.72
CA ILE A 80 2.36 -17.65 14.85
C ILE A 80 2.20 -19.02 15.46
N LYS A 81 1.85 -19.03 16.75
CA LYS A 81 1.71 -20.22 17.57
C LYS A 81 0.33 -20.86 17.43
N TYR A 82 -0.73 -20.06 17.30
CA TYR A 82 -2.09 -20.59 17.27
C TYR A 82 -3.02 -19.74 16.38
N PHE A 83 -3.82 -20.41 15.57
CA PHE A 83 -4.97 -19.83 14.89
C PHE A 83 -6.15 -20.00 15.82
N VAL A 84 -6.50 -18.95 16.55
CA VAL A 84 -7.61 -19.01 17.50
C VAL A 84 -8.87 -18.59 16.76
N ASN A 85 -9.84 -19.51 16.65
CA ASN A 85 -11.16 -19.31 16.05
C ASN A 85 -11.20 -18.89 14.57
N PHE A 86 -11.60 -19.84 13.73
CA PHE A 86 -12.28 -19.56 12.47
C PHE A 86 -13.73 -19.20 12.77
N ASN A 87 -14.07 -17.91 12.77
CA ASN A 87 -15.47 -17.51 12.76
C ASN A 87 -16.04 -17.82 11.36
N GLU A 88 -17.10 -18.64 11.27
CA GLU A 88 -17.67 -19.14 10.00
C GLU A 88 -18.13 -18.02 9.05
N THR A 89 -18.29 -16.81 9.57
CA THR A 89 -18.67 -15.63 8.79
C THR A 89 -17.51 -14.92 8.10
N TRP A 90 -16.25 -15.20 8.46
CA TRP A 90 -15.08 -14.48 7.95
C TRP A 90 -13.90 -15.41 7.61
N PRO A 91 -13.36 -15.35 6.36
CA PRO A 91 -12.24 -16.19 5.94
C PRO A 91 -10.87 -15.71 6.48
N PHE A 92 -10.84 -14.60 7.23
CA PHE A 92 -9.62 -14.04 7.79
C PHE A 92 -9.42 -14.56 9.21
N THR A 93 -8.36 -15.33 9.36
CA THR A 93 -7.93 -15.94 10.62
C THR A 93 -7.63 -14.89 11.70
N GLN A 94 -8.21 -15.07 12.88
CA GLN A 94 -7.77 -14.40 14.09
C GLN A 94 -6.42 -15.02 14.52
N TYR A 95 -5.41 -14.17 14.62
CA TYR A 95 -4.08 -14.54 15.10
C TYR A 95 -3.94 -14.02 16.53
N GLU A 96 -3.74 -14.91 17.50
CA GLU A 96 -3.12 -14.50 18.76
C GLU A 96 -1.62 -14.30 18.49
N MET A 97 -1.21 -13.05 18.36
CA MET A 97 0.22 -12.70 18.34
C MET A 97 0.69 -12.49 19.77
N GLU A 98 1.76 -13.18 20.18
CA GLU A 98 2.54 -12.77 21.34
C GLU A 98 3.00 -11.33 21.10
N THR A 99 2.74 -10.46 22.09
CA THR A 99 3.04 -9.02 22.14
C THR A 99 3.87 -8.50 20.96
N ILE A 100 3.21 -7.90 19.96
CA ILE A 100 3.90 -7.26 18.84
C ILE A 100 4.86 -6.21 19.42
N ASN A 101 6.14 -6.36 19.14
CA ASN A 101 7.11 -5.35 19.54
C ASN A 101 6.83 -4.07 18.74
N VAL A 102 6.45 -2.99 19.41
CA VAL A 102 6.17 -1.70 18.76
C VAL A 102 7.34 -1.25 17.89
N LEU A 103 8.57 -1.63 18.26
CA LEU A 103 9.76 -1.31 17.48
C LEU A 103 9.78 -1.99 16.10
N SER A 104 9.19 -3.19 15.94
CA SER A 104 9.12 -3.88 14.64
C SER A 104 8.07 -3.30 13.70
N LEU A 105 7.15 -2.48 14.23
CA LEU A 105 6.20 -1.68 13.41
C LEU A 105 6.81 -0.37 12.91
N LEU A 106 7.98 0.03 13.42
CA LEU A 106 8.60 1.30 13.04
C LEU A 106 9.04 1.32 11.56
N PRO A 107 9.71 0.30 11.01
CA PRO A 107 10.02 0.24 9.57
C PRO A 107 8.76 0.28 8.70
N LEU A 108 7.70 -0.40 9.14
CA LEU A 108 6.39 -0.45 8.50
C LEU A 108 5.83 0.97 8.30
N THR A 109 5.71 1.68 9.41
CA THR A 109 5.18 3.05 9.41
C THR A 109 6.06 4.02 8.62
N LEU A 110 7.39 3.88 8.68
CA LEU A 110 8.30 4.75 7.92
C LEU A 110 8.14 4.61 6.41
N ILE A 111 8.02 3.38 5.91
CA ILE A 111 7.83 3.13 4.46
C ILE A 111 6.51 3.72 3.98
N GLU A 112 5.43 3.55 4.75
CA GLU A 112 4.13 4.15 4.44
C GLU A 112 4.20 5.69 4.45
N ILE A 113 4.81 6.29 5.48
CA ILE A 113 4.98 7.74 5.58
C ILE A 113 5.77 8.26 4.38
N LEU A 114 6.84 7.57 3.99
CA LEU A 114 7.65 7.95 2.83
C LEU A 114 6.84 7.90 1.53
N ALA A 115 6.05 6.85 1.32
CA ALA A 115 5.16 6.73 0.16
C ALA A 115 4.16 7.90 0.09
N TYR A 116 3.51 8.22 1.20
CA TYR A 116 2.58 9.37 1.27
C TYR A 116 3.28 10.72 1.06
N LEU A 117 4.50 10.89 1.59
CA LEU A 117 5.31 12.10 1.38
C LEU A 117 5.68 12.27 -0.10
N ILE A 118 6.08 11.20 -0.78
CA ILE A 118 6.37 11.21 -2.23
C ILE A 118 5.12 11.65 -3.01
N ILE A 119 3.98 11.00 -2.75
CA ILE A 119 2.69 11.33 -3.38
C ILE A 119 2.34 12.80 -3.15
N PHE A 120 2.49 13.29 -1.91
CA PHE A 120 2.18 14.67 -1.55
C PHE A 120 3.08 15.67 -2.27
N ILE A 121 4.40 15.48 -2.24
CA ILE A 121 5.38 16.38 -2.88
C ILE A 121 5.20 16.40 -4.40
N CYS A 122 5.11 15.23 -5.03
CA CYS A 122 4.87 15.12 -6.47
C CYS A 122 3.52 15.73 -6.86
N GLY A 123 2.46 15.39 -6.11
CA GLY A 123 1.11 15.90 -6.33
C GLY A 123 1.03 17.42 -6.24
N PHE A 124 1.59 18.01 -5.19
CA PHE A 124 1.62 19.46 -5.00
C PHE A 124 2.37 20.16 -6.13
N LYS A 125 3.56 19.65 -6.49
CA LYS A 125 4.35 20.22 -7.60
C LYS A 125 3.62 20.10 -8.94
N MET A 126 2.92 19.00 -9.21
CA MET A 126 2.12 18.83 -10.43
C MET A 126 0.95 19.82 -10.49
N VAL A 127 0.18 19.97 -9.41
CA VAL A 127 -0.93 20.95 -9.35
C VAL A 127 -0.43 22.37 -9.58
N ARG A 128 0.67 22.75 -8.91
CA ARG A 128 1.29 24.07 -9.07
C ARG A 128 1.72 24.31 -10.51
N TYR A 129 2.38 23.34 -11.14
CA TYR A 129 2.84 23.44 -12.53
C TYR A 129 1.68 23.62 -13.51
N VAL A 130 0.63 22.79 -13.40
CA VAL A 130 -0.54 22.86 -14.28
C VAL A 130 -1.28 24.19 -14.13
N ASN A 131 -1.29 24.79 -12.94
CA ASN A 131 -1.90 26.10 -12.72
C ASN A 131 -1.07 27.25 -13.31
N LEU A 132 0.25 27.25 -13.08
CA LEU A 132 1.15 28.33 -13.46
C LEU A 132 1.48 28.34 -14.96
N ASN A 133 1.55 27.19 -15.63
CA ASN A 133 1.84 27.18 -17.06
C ASN A 133 0.63 27.62 -17.88
N THR A 134 0.76 28.80 -18.47
CA THR A 134 -0.18 29.41 -19.43
C THR A 134 -0.01 28.85 -20.84
N ASN A 135 1.16 28.30 -21.17
CA ASN A 135 1.48 27.77 -22.50
C ASN A 135 0.91 26.36 -22.77
N LEU A 136 0.24 25.74 -21.79
CA LEU A 136 -0.48 24.48 -21.99
C LEU A 136 -1.80 24.77 -22.70
N ASP A 137 -2.07 24.04 -23.78
CA ASP A 137 -3.39 24.02 -24.41
C ASP A 137 -4.50 23.81 -23.35
N GLY A 138 -5.61 24.55 -23.49
CA GLY A 138 -6.69 24.56 -22.51
C GLY A 138 -7.26 23.17 -22.23
N ASN A 139 -7.33 22.33 -23.28
CA ASN A 139 -7.77 20.94 -23.16
C ASN A 139 -6.76 20.08 -22.39
N LEU A 140 -5.46 20.21 -22.69
CA LEU A 140 -4.39 19.49 -21.99
C LEU A 140 -4.30 19.91 -20.51
N LYS A 141 -4.51 21.19 -20.22
CA LYS A 141 -4.58 21.74 -18.86
C LYS A 141 -5.76 21.13 -18.09
N ARG A 142 -6.95 21.05 -18.71
CA ARG A 142 -8.14 20.43 -18.11
C ARG A 142 -7.92 18.94 -17.83
N LEU A 143 -7.36 18.20 -18.79
CA LEU A 143 -7.06 16.78 -18.65
C LEU A 143 -6.08 16.52 -17.50
N ASN A 144 -5.00 17.29 -17.40
CA ASN A 144 -4.02 17.13 -16.34
C ASN A 144 -4.58 17.47 -14.94
N LYS A 145 -5.45 18.48 -14.84
CA LYS A 145 -6.18 18.77 -13.59
C LYS A 145 -7.08 17.61 -13.19
N LEU A 146 -7.84 17.07 -14.13
CA LEU A 146 -8.77 15.96 -13.87
C LEU A 146 -8.00 14.71 -13.41
N LEU A 147 -6.93 14.33 -14.12
CA LEU A 147 -6.18 13.13 -13.74
C LEU A 147 -5.44 13.29 -12.41
N THR A 148 -4.97 14.50 -12.10
CA THR A 148 -4.37 14.78 -10.78
C THR A 148 -5.43 14.68 -9.67
N LYS A 149 -6.64 15.19 -9.89
CA LYS A 149 -7.77 15.03 -8.95
C LYS A 149 -8.13 13.56 -8.74
N VAL A 150 -8.23 12.76 -9.81
CA VAL A 150 -8.53 11.33 -9.72
C VAL A 150 -7.47 10.60 -8.89
N LEU A 151 -6.19 10.89 -9.10
CA LEU A 151 -5.11 10.30 -8.32
C LEU A 151 -5.20 10.67 -6.83
N PHE A 152 -5.53 11.92 -6.49
CA PHE A 152 -5.75 12.32 -5.10
C PHE A 152 -6.97 11.62 -4.46
N ILE A 153 -8.07 11.45 -5.21
CA ILE A 153 -9.25 10.70 -4.75
C ILE A 153 -8.85 9.25 -4.48
N LEU A 154 -8.07 8.63 -5.36
CA LEU A 154 -7.63 7.25 -5.21
C LEU A 154 -6.75 7.06 -3.96
N VAL A 155 -5.84 8.00 -3.69
CA VAL A 155 -5.03 8.00 -2.46
C VAL A 155 -5.89 8.14 -1.20
N ARG A 156 -6.93 8.99 -1.24
CA ARG A 156 -7.87 9.16 -0.14
C ARG A 156 -8.68 7.88 0.10
N LEU A 157 -9.20 7.26 -0.95
CA LEU A 157 -9.93 5.99 -0.88
C LEU A 157 -9.05 4.89 -0.28
N PHE A 158 -7.80 4.82 -0.72
CA PHE A 158 -6.83 3.85 -0.19
C PHE A 158 -6.59 4.02 1.32
N LYS A 159 -6.43 5.27 1.79
CA LYS A 159 -6.29 5.56 3.22
C LYS A 159 -7.54 5.20 4.02
N THR A 160 -8.73 5.54 3.52
CA THR A 160 -9.99 5.20 4.21
C THR A 160 -10.17 3.69 4.29
N PHE A 161 -9.84 2.96 3.24
CA PHE A 161 -9.90 1.50 3.22
C PHE A 161 -8.93 0.88 4.25
N LEU A 162 -7.70 1.41 4.37
CA LEU A 162 -6.76 0.96 5.41
C LEU A 162 -7.33 1.16 6.82
N ILE A 163 -7.82 2.37 7.12
CA ILE A 163 -8.37 2.71 8.44
C ILE A 163 -9.59 1.84 8.76
N ALA A 164 -10.46 1.61 7.78
CA ALA A 164 -11.62 0.73 7.95
C ALA A 164 -11.20 -0.70 8.30
N ASN A 165 -10.19 -1.25 7.62
CA ASN A 165 -9.66 -2.59 7.95
C ASN A 165 -9.02 -2.63 9.34
N LEU A 166 -8.27 -1.60 9.73
CA LEU A 166 -7.64 -1.53 11.07
C LEU A 166 -8.68 -1.42 12.20
N LEU A 167 -9.67 -0.53 12.05
CA LEU A 167 -10.74 -0.36 13.03
C LEU A 167 -11.59 -1.62 13.16
N PHE A 168 -11.87 -2.27 12.03
CA PHE A 168 -12.60 -3.54 12.01
C PHE A 168 -11.81 -4.66 12.71
N TYR A 169 -10.50 -4.74 12.49
CA TYR A 169 -9.61 -5.68 13.18
C TYR A 169 -9.55 -5.43 14.70
N GLN A 170 -9.45 -4.17 15.14
CA GLN A 170 -9.48 -3.85 16.57
C GLN A 170 -10.84 -4.19 17.22
N TYR A 171 -11.94 -4.01 16.50
CA TYR A 171 -13.27 -4.35 16.98
C TYR A 171 -13.46 -5.86 17.11
N SER A 172 -12.95 -6.64 16.15
CA SER A 172 -13.05 -8.11 16.19
C SER A 172 -12.23 -8.73 17.33
N GLN A 173 -11.15 -8.08 17.78
CA GLN A 173 -10.40 -8.52 18.97
C GLN A 173 -11.08 -8.21 20.30
N LYS A 174 -12.03 -7.27 20.37
CA LYS A 174 -12.71 -6.89 21.64
C LYS A 174 -13.97 -7.70 21.93
N LEU A 175 -14.50 -8.40 20.94
CA LEU A 175 -15.77 -9.12 21.00
C LEU A 175 -15.64 -10.58 21.48
N PHE A 176 -14.41 -11.04 21.68
CA PHE A 176 -14.04 -12.39 22.09
C PHE A 176 -12.97 -12.31 23.17
#